data_AF-A0A024FK39-F1
#
_entry.id   AF-A0A024FK39-F1
#
_cell.length_a   1.000
_cell.length_b   1.000
_cell.length_c   1.000
_cell.angle_alpha   90.00
_cell.angle_beta   90.00
_cell.angle_gamma   90.00
#
_symmetry.space_group_name_H-M   'P 1'
#
loop_
_entity.id
_entity.type
_entity.pdbx_description
1 polymer ?
#
loop_
_entity_poly.entity_id
_entity_poly.type
_entity_poly.pdbx_seq_one_letter_code
_entity_poly.pdbx_strand_id
1 'polypeptide(L)' 'MWHIKDMHKDSRDYTELGNGSIDYNKILPSPEKSGLEYFYIEQGGNYTESSIKSAAFSADYFIKNLQKYL' A
#
# COMPACT_ATOMS: atom_id res chain seq x y z
N MET A 1 0.90 -13.67 -5.04
CA MET A 1 1.61 -12.37 -5.07
C MET A 1 0.63 -11.27 -4.74
N TRP A 2 0.96 -10.36 -3.83
CA TRP A 2 0.10 -9.24 -3.46
C TRP A 2 0.54 -7.92 -4.07
N HIS A 3 -0.42 -7.07 -4.39
CA HIS A 3 -0.20 -5.69 -4.77
C HIS A 3 -0.81 -4.82 -3.67
N ILE A 4 0.04 -4.13 -2.92
CA ILE A 4 -0.37 -3.26 -1.81
C ILE A 4 -0.39 -1.83 -2.36
N LYS A 5 -1.57 -1.23 -2.35
CA LYS A 5 -1.87 0.11 -2.90
C LYS A 5 -2.90 0.78 -2.01
N ASP A 6 -3.10 2.08 -2.15
CA ASP A 6 -4.21 2.77 -1.48
C ASP A 6 -4.97 3.60 -2.50
N MET A 7 -6.24 3.85 -2.16
CA MET A 7 -7.19 4.47 -3.06
C MET A 7 -7.81 5.69 -2.38
N HIS A 8 -7.77 6.84 -3.07
CA HIS A 8 -8.35 8.08 -2.59
C HIS A 8 -9.82 7.88 -2.21
N LYS A 9 -10.24 8.48 -1.09
CA LYS A 9 -11.54 8.25 -0.45
C LYS A 9 -12.73 8.53 -1.39
N ASP A 10 -12.65 9.61 -2.16
CA ASP A 10 -13.75 10.04 -3.04
C ASP A 10 -13.57 9.58 -4.50
N SER A 11 -12.49 10.01 -5.16
CA SER A 11 -12.24 9.70 -6.59
C SER A 11 -12.00 8.21 -6.87
N ARG A 12 -11.58 7.45 -5.84
CA ARG A 12 -11.14 6.06 -5.96
C ARG A 12 -10.01 5.86 -6.98
N ASP A 13 -9.29 6.93 -7.29
CA ASP A 13 -8.00 6.87 -7.96
C ASP A 13 -6.91 6.49 -6.95
N TYR A 14 -5.70 6.21 -7.40
CA TYR A 14 -4.58 5.87 -6.51
C TYR A 14 -4.31 6.98 -5.48
N THR A 15 -3.63 6.65 -4.39
CA THR A 15 -3.01 7.63 -3.51
C THR A 15 -1.91 6.93 -2.75
N GLU A 16 -0.99 7.70 -2.18
CA GLU A 16 0.06 7.14 -1.35
C GLU A 16 -0.53 6.43 -0.12
N LEU A 17 0.11 5.32 0.31
CA LEU A 17 -0.41 4.50 1.39
C LEU A 17 -0.66 5.32 2.66
N GLY A 18 -1.85 5.14 3.26
CA GLY A 18 -2.26 5.82 4.49
C GLY A 18 -3.09 7.08 4.25
N ASN A 19 -3.12 7.61 3.02
CA ASN A 19 -3.94 8.77 2.67
C ASN A 19 -5.35 8.36 2.21
N GLY A 20 -5.53 7.12 1.77
CA GLY A 20 -6.74 6.65 1.13
C GLY A 20 -7.78 6.07 2.07
N SER A 21 -8.45 5.03 1.58
CA SER A 21 -9.63 4.41 2.18
C SER A 21 -9.40 2.97 2.61
N ILE A 22 -8.27 2.35 2.24
CA ILE A 22 -8.01 0.95 2.55
C ILE A 22 -7.41 0.81 3.96
N ASP A 23 -8.18 0.24 4.89
CA ASP A 23 -7.73 -0.02 6.26
C ASP A 23 -7.02 -1.37 6.37
N TYR A 24 -5.74 -1.41 5.99
CA TYR A 24 -4.92 -2.62 6.03
C TYR A 24 -4.76 -3.24 7.42
N ASN A 25 -4.87 -2.47 8.51
CA ASN A 25 -4.80 -3.05 9.86
C ASN A 25 -5.95 -4.04 10.13
N LYS A 26 -7.05 -3.94 9.38
CA LYS A 26 -8.21 -4.83 9.51
C LYS A 26 -8.26 -5.92 8.45
N ILE A 27 -7.73 -5.66 7.25
CA ILE A 27 -7.98 -6.50 6.08
C ILE A 27 -6.78 -7.32 5.62
N LEU A 28 -5.56 -7.01 6.09
CA LEU A 28 -4.36 -7.69 5.63
C LEU A 28 -4.42 -9.16 6.09
N PRO A 29 -4.49 -10.13 5.16
CA PRO A 29 -4.66 -11.53 5.54
C PRO A 29 -3.37 -12.10 6.11
N SER A 30 -3.46 -13.25 6.79
CA SER A 30 -2.27 -13.93 7.28
C SER A 30 -1.36 -14.34 6.11
N PRO A 31 -0.08 -13.92 6.09
CA PRO A 31 0.84 -14.25 5.00
C PRO A 31 1.06 -15.77 4.91
N GLU A 32 1.23 -16.45 6.05
CA GLU A 32 1.38 -17.91 6.13
C GLU A 32 0.17 -18.64 5.55
N LYS A 33 -1.06 -18.33 6.01
CA LYS A 33 -2.29 -19.00 5.53
C LYS A 33 -2.55 -18.77 4.05
N SER A 34 -2.10 -17.63 3.52
CA SER A 34 -2.26 -17.29 2.11
C SER A 34 -1.20 -17.89 1.19
N GLY A 35 -0.12 -18.47 1.75
CA GLY A 35 1.05 -18.88 0.97
C GLY A 35 1.77 -17.70 0.31
N LEU A 36 1.85 -16.55 0.99
CA LEU A 36 2.48 -15.37 0.42
C LEU A 36 4.00 -15.55 0.35
N GLU A 37 4.54 -15.48 -0.87
CA GLU A 37 5.99 -15.47 -1.09
C GLU A 37 6.52 -14.08 -1.47
N TYR A 38 5.75 -13.31 -2.25
CA TYR A 38 6.16 -12.01 -2.79
C TYR A 38 5.02 -10.99 -2.83
N PHE A 39 5.36 -9.72 -2.64
CA PHE A 39 4.44 -8.58 -2.79
C PHE A 39 5.13 -7.37 -3.42
N TYR A 40 4.33 -6.47 -3.97
CA TYR A 40 4.75 -5.15 -4.45
C TYR A 40 4.03 -4.04 -3.70
N ILE A 41 4.74 -2.94 -3.45
CA ILE A 41 4.12 -1.66 -3.16
C ILE A 41 3.85 -0.98 -4.49
N GLU A 42 2.58 -0.75 -4.81
CA GLU A 42 2.14 -0.22 -6.10
C GLU A 42 1.66 1.23 -5.95
N GLN A 43 2.26 2.12 -6.73
CA GLN A 43 1.79 3.49 -6.91
C GLN A 43 1.31 3.67 -8.36
N GLY A 44 0.11 4.21 -8.53
CA GLY A 44 -0.47 4.52 -9.84
C GLY A 44 -0.17 5.93 -10.34
N GLY A 45 -0.71 6.28 -11.50
CA GLY A 45 -0.35 7.48 -12.29
C GLY A 45 -0.59 8.84 -11.65
N ASN A 46 -1.06 8.90 -10.40
CA ASN A 46 -1.21 10.12 -9.65
C ASN A 46 -0.16 10.22 -8.55
N TYR A 47 0.50 11.37 -8.52
CA TYR A 47 1.66 11.60 -7.68
C TYR A 47 1.54 12.97 -7.06
N THR A 48 1.72 13.06 -5.75
CA THR A 48 1.76 14.36 -5.06
C THR A 48 2.96 15.19 -5.52
N GLU A 49 4.11 14.54 -5.75
CA GLU A 49 5.33 15.21 -6.23
C GLU A 49 5.94 14.54 -7.47
N SER A 50 6.24 13.24 -7.40
CA SER A 50 6.76 12.46 -8.52
C SER A 50 6.56 10.97 -8.27
N SER A 51 6.66 10.17 -9.33
CA SER A 51 6.49 8.72 -9.23
C SER A 51 7.41 8.07 -8.19
N ILE A 52 8.69 8.44 -8.19
CA ILE A 52 9.67 7.90 -7.24
C ILE A 52 9.37 8.36 -5.82
N LYS A 53 9.02 9.64 -5.61
CA LYS A 53 8.74 10.15 -4.26
C LYS A 53 7.47 9.56 -3.68
N SER A 54 6.40 9.41 -4.47
CA SER A 54 5.15 8.78 -4.02
C SER A 54 5.36 7.28 -3.74
N ALA A 55 6.12 6.57 -4.58
CA ALA A 55 6.48 5.18 -4.30
C ALA A 55 7.32 5.04 -3.02
N ALA A 56 8.30 5.93 -2.80
CA ALA A 56 9.12 5.94 -1.59
C ALA A 56 8.28 6.24 -0.33
N PHE A 57 7.35 7.20 -0.40
CA PHE A 57 6.43 7.48 0.70
C PHE A 57 5.60 6.25 1.06
N SER A 58 5.03 5.58 0.06
CA SER A 58 4.25 4.36 0.25
C SER A 58 5.10 3.24 0.87
N ALA A 59 6.34 3.06 0.42
CA ALA A 59 7.27 2.09 1.01
C ALA A 59 7.58 2.41 2.49
N ASP A 60 7.85 3.68 2.80
CA ASP A 60 8.11 4.13 4.17
C ASP A 60 6.90 3.92 5.09
N TYR A 61 5.70 4.24 4.61
CA TYR A 61 4.46 3.98 5.34
C TYR A 61 4.30 2.49 5.62
N PHE A 62 4.54 1.64 4.63
CA PHE A 62 4.45 0.19 4.76
C PHE A 62 5.40 -0.34 5.83
N ILE A 63 6.68 0.03 5.77
CA ILE A 63 7.70 -0.38 6.75
C ILE A 63 7.30 0.02 8.18
N LYS A 64 6.84 1.26 8.35
CA LYS A 64 6.49 1.81 9.67
C LYS A 64 5.23 1.18 10.26
N ASN A 65 4.23 0.86 9.45
CA ASN A 65 2.88 0.56 9.95
C ASN A 65 2.41 -0.88 9.68
N LEU A 66 2.81 -1.47 8.55
CA LEU A 66 2.21 -2.70 8.03
C LEU A 66 3.18 -3.88 7.97
N GLN A 67 4.49 -3.65 7.87
CA GLN A 67 5.49 -4.72 7.78
C GLN A 67 5.42 -5.72 8.95
N LYS A 68 5.01 -5.26 10.13
CA LYS A 68 4.81 -6.11 11.32
C LYS A 68 3.76 -7.21 11.15
N TYR A 69 2.92 -7.14 10.12
CA TYR A 69 1.92 -8.16 9.80
C TYR A 69 2.43 -9.22 8.81
N LEU A 70 3.66 -9.03 8.28
CA LEU A 70 4.34 -9.99 7.43
C LEU A 70 5.25 -10.92 8.24
#